data_AF-A0A493SZW0-F1
#
_entry.id   AF-A0A493SZW0-F1
#
_cell.length_a   1.000
_cell.length_b   1.000
_cell.length_c   1.000
_cell.angle_alpha   90.00
_cell.angle_beta   90.00
_cell.angle_gamma   90.00
#
_symmetry.space_group_name_H-M   'P 1'
#
loop_
_entity.id
_entity.type
_entity.pdbx_description
1 polymer ?
#
loop_
_entity_poly.entity_id
_entity_poly.type
_entity_poly.pdbx_seq_one_letter_code
_entity_poly.pdbx_strand_id
1 'polypeptide(L)' 'MKYIIGIGGVTNGGKTTLTNRLVKALPNCCVVHQDDFFKPQDQIEVGEDGFKQWDGKSSVRYRMQ' A
#
# COMPACT_ATOMS: atom_id res chain seq x y z
N MET A 1 13.12 15.42 15.35
CA MET A 1 11.68 15.08 15.39
C MET A 1 11.38 14.23 14.16
N LYS A 2 10.57 13.18 14.28
CA LYS A 2 10.18 12.32 13.14
C LYS A 2 8.75 12.66 12.74
N TYR A 3 8.49 12.77 11.44
CA TYR A 3 7.16 13.01 10.88
C TYR A 3 6.71 11.77 10.12
N ILE A 4 5.45 11.39 10.29
CA ILE A 4 4.81 10.31 9.54
C ILE A 4 3.69 10.94 8.73
N ILE A 5 3.70 10.68 7.42
CA ILE A 5 2.72 11.21 6.47
C ILE A 5 2.02 10.02 5.84
N GLY A 6 0.70 9.92 6.00
CA GLY A 6 -0.14 8.93 5.33
C GLY A 6 -0.67 9.46 4.01
N ILE A 7 -0.44 8.74 2.91
CA ILE A 7 -0.93 9.10 1.57
C ILE A 7 -1.90 8.02 1.11
N GLY A 8 -3.20 8.30 1.23
CA GLY A 8 -4.28 7.45 0.72
C GLY A 8 -4.78 7.92 -0.66
N GLY A 9 -5.77 7.20 -1.20
CA GLY A 9 -6.44 7.57 -2.45
C GLY A 9 -6.80 6.37 -3.32
N VAL A 10 -7.58 6.62 -4.36
CA VAL A 10 -8.06 5.60 -5.32
C VAL A 10 -6.91 4.87 -6.03
N THR A 11 -7.17 3.63 -6.46
CA THR A 11 -6.30 2.87 -7.38
C THR A 11 -5.95 3.70 -8.61
N ASN A 12 -4.68 3.67 -9.01
CA ASN A 12 -4.09 4.47 -10.10
C ASN A 12 -4.21 6.00 -9.96
N GLY A 13 -4.59 6.53 -8.79
CA GLY A 13 -4.72 7.97 -8.53
C GLY A 13 -3.41 8.78 -8.40
N GLY A 14 -2.26 8.20 -8.78
CA GLY A 14 -0.97 8.91 -8.77
C GLY A 14 -0.19 8.91 -7.44
N LYS A 15 -0.57 8.08 -6.47
CA LYS A 15 0.09 7.97 -5.14
C LYS A 15 1.61 7.74 -5.24
N THR A 16 2.02 6.75 -6.03
CA THR A 16 3.44 6.41 -6.25
C THR A 16 4.22 7.54 -6.92
N THR A 17 3.59 8.26 -7.85
CA THR A 17 4.22 9.42 -8.49
C THR A 17 4.43 10.55 -7.49
N LEU A 18 3.45 10.80 -6.60
CA LEU A 18 3.55 11.81 -5.56
C LEU A 18 4.67 11.47 -4.56
N THR A 19 4.73 10.23 -4.05
CA THR A 19 5.77 9.82 -3.10
C THR A 19 7.17 9.91 -3.72
N ASN A 20 7.33 9.49 -4.99
CA ASN A 20 8.61 9.63 -5.71
C ASN A 20 9.08 11.08 -5.85
N ARG A 21 8.16 12.05 -5.96
CA ARG A 21 8.51 13.48 -5.96
C ARG A 21 8.87 13.96 -4.56
N LEU A 22 8.13 13.53 -3.53
CA LEU A 22 8.41 13.91 -2.15
C LEU A 22 9.78 13.43 -1.66
N VAL A 23 10.17 12.19 -1.97
CA VAL A 23 11.51 11.66 -1.63
C VAL A 23 12.64 12.48 -2.24
N LYS A 24 12.45 12.99 -3.46
CA LYS A 24 13.43 13.85 -4.13
C LYS A 24 13.48 15.26 -3.54
N ALA A 25 12.37 15.75 -3.01
CA ALA A 25 12.24 17.10 -2.49
C ALA A 25 12.61 17.22 -0.99
N LEU A 26 12.50 16.14 -0.22
CA LEU A 26 12.69 16.14 1.23
C LEU A 26 13.95 15.37 1.63
N PRO A 27 14.86 15.99 2.41
CA PRO A 27 16.01 15.28 2.96
C PRO A 27 15.57 14.28 4.04
N ASN A 28 16.30 13.18 4.18
CA ASN A 28 16.05 12.13 5.19
C ASN A 28 14.63 11.53 5.13
N CYS A 29 14.08 11.42 3.93
CA CYS A 29 12.77 10.84 3.67
C CYS A 29 12.91 9.38 3.22
N CYS A 30 12.05 8.50 3.74
CA CYS A 30 11.85 7.15 3.21
C CYS A 30 10.36 6.91 2.94
N VAL A 31 10.07 5.93 2.10
CA VAL A 31 8.69 5.57 1.71
C VAL A 31 8.49 4.09 1.98
N VAL A 32 7.30 3.77 2.50
CA VAL A 32 6.80 2.41 2.67
C VAL A 32 5.53 2.31 1.84
N HIS A 33 5.46 1.34 0.92
CA HIS A 33 4.30 1.12 0.06
C HIS A 33 3.41 0.02 0.64
N GLN A 34 2.10 0.30 0.78
CA GLN A 34 1.14 -0.72 1.25
C GLN A 34 1.11 -1.95 0.32
N ASP A 35 1.32 -1.74 -0.98
CA ASP A 35 1.29 -2.80 -2.00
C ASP A 35 2.36 -3.87 -1.78
N ASP A 36 3.49 -3.53 -1.13
CA ASP A 36 4.55 -4.49 -0.80
C ASP A 36 4.12 -5.51 0.26
N PHE A 37 3.01 -5.25 0.97
CA PHE A 37 2.53 -6.07 2.08
C PHE A 37 1.30 -6.92 1.71
N PHE A 38 0.89 -6.98 0.45
CA PHE A 38 -0.15 -7.92 0.03
C PHE A 38 0.24 -9.36 0.39
N LYS A 39 -0.77 -10.14 0.78
CA LYS A 39 -0.62 -11.59 0.95
C LYS A 39 -0.37 -12.25 -0.41
N PRO A 40 0.30 -13.42 -0.42
CA PRO A 40 0.40 -14.26 -1.61
C PRO A 40 -0.97 -14.57 -2.24
N GLN A 41 -0.96 -14.79 -3.56
CA GLN A 41 -2.13 -15.02 -4.42
C GLN A 41 -3.10 -16.09 -3.89
N ASP A 42 -2.56 -17.17 -3.31
CA ASP A 42 -3.26 -18.32 -2.74
C ASP A 42 -3.89 -18.05 -1.37
N GLN A 43 -3.49 -16.96 -0.71
CA GLN A 43 -4.01 -16.52 0.59
C GLN A 43 -5.05 -15.40 0.50
N ILE A 44 -5.42 -15.00 -0.72
CA ILE A 44 -6.48 -14.03 -0.96
C ILE A 44 -7.82 -14.77 -1.04
N GLU A 45 -8.76 -14.36 -0.20
CA GLU A 45 -10.12 -14.89 -0.17
C GLU A 45 -10.83 -14.64 -1.50
N VAL A 46 -11.64 -15.61 -1.91
CA VAL A 46 -12.52 -15.51 -3.07
C VAL A 46 -13.93 -15.28 -2.54
N GLY A 47 -14.57 -14.22 -3.00
CA GLY A 47 -15.94 -13.87 -2.62
C GLY A 47 -16.96 -14.81 -3.25
N GLU A 48 -18.22 -14.68 -2.82
CA GLU A 48 -19.36 -15.42 -3.41
C GLU A 48 -19.54 -15.11 -4.91
N ASP A 49 -19.06 -13.95 -5.34
CA ASP A 49 -19.02 -13.48 -6.72
C ASP A 49 -17.92 -14.13 -7.58
N GLY A 50 -17.07 -14.97 -6.97
CA GLY A 50 -15.94 -15.62 -7.62
C GLY A 50 -14.72 -14.71 -7.81
N PHE A 51 -14.74 -13.47 -7.31
CA PHE A 51 -13.61 -12.54 -7.41
C PHE A 51 -12.70 -12.61 -6.18
N LYS A 52 -11.41 -12.38 -6.42
CA LYS A 52 -10.42 -12.25 -5.35
C LYS A 52 -10.55 -10.91 -4.64
N GLN A 53 -10.62 -10.95 -3.32
CA GLN A 53 -10.87 -9.80 -2.47
C GLN A 53 -9.59 -9.03 -2.15
N TRP A 54 -8.98 -8.41 -3.17
CA TRP A 54 -7.75 -7.61 -3.03
C TRP A 54 -7.97 -6.30 -2.28
N ASP A 55 -9.10 -5.63 -2.53
CA ASP A 55 -9.37 -4.31 -1.95
C ASP A 55 -9.89 -4.37 -0.50
N GLY A 56 -10.03 -5.58 0.06
CA GLY A 56 -10.41 -5.80 1.44
C GLY A 56 -9.24 -5.62 2.42
N LYS A 57 -9.53 -5.22 3.66
CA LYS A 57 -8.52 -5.11 4.73
C LYS A 57 -7.75 -6.42 4.96
N SER A 58 -8.40 -7.57 4.78
CA SER A 58 -7.84 -8.89 5.01
C SER A 58 -6.75 -9.29 4.01
N SER A 59 -6.60 -8.60 2.88
CA SER A 59 -5.63 -8.94 1.83
C SER A 59 -4.20 -8.49 2.14
N VAL A 60 -4.02 -7.57 3.10
CA VAL A 60 -2.71 -7.01 3.47
C VAL A 60 -2.20 -7.62 4.77
N ARG A 61 -0.90 -7.92 4.83
CA ARG A 61 -0.23 -8.42 6.04
C ARG A 61 0.05 -7.25 6.98
N TYR A 62 -0.53 -7.31 8.18
CA TYR A 62 -0.37 -6.27 9.21
C TYR A 62 0.93 -6.37 10.02
N ARG A 63 1.76 -7.38 9.77
CA ARG A 63 3.03 -7.58 10.47
C ARG A 63 4.18 -7.37 9.48
N MET A 64 4.94 -6.29 9.68
CA MET A 64 6.30 -6.18 9.15
C MET A 64 7.14 -7.25 9.84
N GLN A 65 7.43 -8.35 9.15
CA GLN A 65 8.49 -9.29 9.50
C GLN A 65 9.61 -9.15 8.48
#